data_AF-A0A7C6KQ04-F1
#
_entry.id   AF-A0A7C6KQ04-F1
#
_cell.length_a   1.000
_cell.length_b   1.000
_cell.length_c   1.000
_cell.angle_alpha   90.00
_cell.angle_beta   90.00
_cell.angle_gamma   90.00
#
_symmetry.space_group_name_H-M   'P 1'
#
loop_
_entity.id
_entity.type
_entity.pdbx_description
1 polymer ?
#
loop_
_entity_poly.entity_id
_entity_poly.type
_entity_poly.pdbx_seq_one_letter_code
_entity_poly.pdbx_strand_id
1 'polypeptide(L)'
;MRFEAAIDRFEGSFAVLLVRGEHGRDAGAGDEEDDGIGDRDLKIDFPRKLLPQDAREGDILAFDLEIDRVATQRQRERIRGLLDKLIQKGDK
;
A
#
# COMPACT_ATOMS: atom_id res chain seq x y z
N MET A 1 -6.24 2.08 -9.38
CA MET A 1 -6.17 3.31 -8.55
C MET A 1 -4.78 3.86 -8.69
N ARG A 2 -4.63 5.17 -8.92
CA ARG A 2 -3.33 5.82 -9.08
C ARG A 2 -3.17 6.90 -8.03
N PHE A 3 -2.00 6.99 -7.42
CA PHE A 3 -1.66 8.03 -6.46
C PHE A 3 -0.16 8.31 -6.48
N GLU A 4 0.24 9.45 -5.94
CA GLU A 4 1.63 9.85 -5.80
C GLU A 4 2.01 9.93 -4.33
N ALA A 5 3.24 9.58 -4.01
CA ALA A 5 3.79 9.70 -2.66
C ALA A 5 5.21 10.28 -2.72
N ALA A 6 5.54 11.19 -1.82
CA ALA A 6 6.89 11.69 -1.65
C ALA A 6 7.67 10.82 -0.67
N ILE A 7 8.94 10.55 -0.96
CA ILE A 7 9.85 9.94 0.01
C ILE A 7 10.20 11.02 1.04
N ASP A 8 9.72 10.89 2.28
CA ASP A 8 10.02 11.84 3.36
C ASP A 8 11.40 11.57 3.95
N ARG A 9 11.65 10.32 4.38
CA ARG A 9 12.93 9.91 4.98
C ARG A 9 13.20 8.42 4.88
N PHE A 10 14.47 8.03 5.01
CA PHE A 10 14.87 6.63 5.18
C PHE A 10 15.10 6.26 6.65
N GLU A 11 14.46 5.19 7.09
CA GLU A 11 14.63 4.61 8.43
C GLU A 11 15.16 3.17 8.30
N GLY A 12 16.48 3.02 8.29
CA GLY A 12 17.13 1.71 8.21
C GLY A 12 16.77 0.93 6.94
N SER A 13 15.94 -0.12 7.10
CA SER A 13 15.45 -0.98 6.00
C SER A 13 14.15 -0.49 5.35
N PHE A 14 13.54 0.57 5.85
CA PHE A 14 12.29 1.13 5.35
C PHE A 14 12.50 2.59 4.91
N ALA A 15 11.58 3.08 4.10
CA ALA A 15 11.41 4.48 3.76
C ALA A 15 10.01 4.90 4.18
N VAL A 16 9.87 6.10 4.70
CA VAL A 16 8.58 6.68 5.02
C VAL A 16 8.11 7.49 3.82
N LEU A 17 6.95 7.12 3.28
CA LEU A 17 6.33 7.81 2.16
C LEU A 17 5.14 8.65 2.66
N LEU A 18 5.00 9.85 2.13
CA LEU A 18 3.85 10.74 2.38
C LEU A 18 2.98 10.79 1.14
N VAL A 19 1.77 10.24 1.23
CA VAL A 19 0.76 10.33 0.18
C VAL A 19 -0.05 11.60 0.39
N ARG A 20 -0.02 12.48 -0.61
CA ARG A 20 -0.84 13.70 -0.60
C ARG A 20 -2.26 13.33 -1.02
N GLY A 21 -3.24 13.60 -0.17
CA GLY A 21 -4.65 13.40 -0.52
C GLY A 21 -5.09 14.40 -1.60
N GLU A 22 -5.93 13.96 -2.54
CA GLU A 22 -6.45 14.82 -3.62
C GLU A 22 -7.52 15.85 -3.17
N HIS A 23 -7.82 15.97 -1.86
CA HIS A 23 -8.87 16.87 -1.34
C HIS A 23 -8.38 18.17 -0.68
N GLY A 24 -7.09 18.53 -0.78
CA GLY A 24 -6.53 19.71 -0.10
C GLY A 24 -6.65 21.05 -0.83
N ARG A 25 -7.75 21.35 -1.55
CA ARG A 25 -7.92 22.68 -2.19
C ARG A 25 -9.10 23.53 -1.72
N ASP A 26 -9.99 23.04 -0.86
CA ASP A 26 -11.16 23.83 -0.39
C ASP A 26 -11.53 23.63 1.10
N ALA A 27 -10.57 23.36 1.99
CA ALA A 27 -10.84 23.35 3.43
C ALA A 27 -10.51 24.72 4.04
N GLY A 28 -11.51 25.61 4.03
CA GLY A 28 -11.48 26.86 4.77
C GLY A 28 -11.39 26.64 6.28
N ALA A 29 -10.82 27.62 6.97
CA ALA A 29 -10.73 27.69 8.42
C ALA A 29 -12.09 27.42 9.08
N GLY A 30 -12.15 26.39 9.91
CA GLY A 30 -13.31 26.06 10.74
C GLY A 30 -12.85 25.20 11.92
N ASP A 31 -12.87 25.80 13.10
CA ASP A 31 -12.68 25.12 14.39
C ASP A 31 -13.87 24.20 14.66
N GLU A 32 -13.83 22.92 14.29
CA GLU A 32 -14.80 21.93 14.74
C GLU A 32 -14.13 20.58 15.03
N GLU A 33 -14.57 19.97 16.13
CA GLU A 33 -14.10 18.72 16.72
C GLU A 33 -14.17 17.58 15.69
N ASP A 34 -13.02 17.19 15.13
CA ASP A 34 -12.93 16.22 14.03
C ASP A 34 -12.92 14.76 14.54
N ASP A 35 -14.00 14.04 14.23
CA ASP A 35 -14.11 12.58 14.26
C ASP A 35 -13.16 11.95 13.22
N GLY A 36 -11.86 12.02 13.48
CA GLY A 36 -10.88 10.99 13.13
C GLY A 36 -10.57 10.70 11.66
N ILE A 37 -11.05 11.46 10.66
CA ILE A 37 -10.64 11.32 9.25
C ILE A 37 -10.56 12.71 8.57
N GLY A 38 -10.08 13.73 9.26
CA GLY A 38 -9.67 14.99 8.62
C GLY A 38 -8.31 14.85 7.94
N ASP A 39 -8.24 15.13 6.64
CA ASP A 39 -7.12 15.67 5.84
C ASP A 39 -5.68 15.44 6.35
N ARG A 40 -5.37 14.20 6.74
CA ARG A 40 -4.02 13.82 7.17
C ARG A 40 -3.29 13.19 6.00
N ASP A 41 -2.15 13.77 5.64
CA ASP A 41 -1.16 13.13 4.77
C ASP A 41 -0.94 11.68 5.25
N LEU A 42 -1.26 10.72 4.38
CA LEU A 42 -1.19 9.30 4.73
C LEU A 42 0.28 8.88 4.70
N LYS A 43 0.77 8.31 5.82
CA LYS A 43 2.13 7.80 5.94
C LYS A 43 2.18 6.31 5.61
N ILE A 44 3.10 5.91 4.75
CA ILE A 44 3.32 4.51 4.37
C ILE A 44 4.77 4.13 4.68
N ASP A 45 4.96 3.10 5.51
CA ASP A 45 6.26 2.48 5.69
C ASP A 45 6.51 1.51 4.54
N PHE A 46 7.42 1.88 3.64
CA PHE A 46 7.69 1.14 2.43
C PHE A 46 9.07 0.45 2.50
N PRO A 47 9.17 -0.86 2.22
CA PRO A 47 10.46 -1.55 2.23
C PRO A 47 11.43 -0.93 1.23
N ARG A 48 12.61 -0.53 1.71
CA ARG A 48 13.63 0.13 0.86
C ARG A 48 14.09 -0.74 -0.31
N LYS A 49 14.03 -2.07 -0.15
CA LYS A 49 14.38 -3.05 -1.21
C LYS A 49 13.43 -3.03 -2.40
N LEU A 50 12.23 -2.48 -2.25
CA LEU A 50 11.23 -2.36 -3.30
C LEU A 50 11.26 -0.99 -3.99
N LEU A 51 12.10 -0.06 -3.50
CA LEU A 51 12.30 1.23 -4.15
C LEU A 51 13.27 1.12 -5.32
N PRO A 52 13.18 2.03 -6.31
CA PRO A 52 14.22 2.22 -7.30
C PRO A 52 15.59 2.46 -6.63
N GLN A 53 16.67 1.95 -7.23
CA GLN A 53 18.01 2.02 -6.62
C GLN A 53 18.54 3.44 -6.48
N ASP A 54 18.06 4.34 -7.32
CA ASP A 54 18.40 5.76 -7.39
C ASP A 54 17.48 6.66 -6.57
N ALA A 55 16.46 6.10 -5.92
CA ALA A 55 15.49 6.85 -5.13
C ALA A 55 16.12 7.54 -3.90
N ARG A 56 15.78 8.81 -3.70
CA ARG A 56 16.29 9.69 -2.63
C ARG A 56 15.15 10.34 -1.86
N GLU A 57 15.47 10.85 -0.67
CA GLU A 57 14.54 11.68 0.10
C GLU A 57 14.15 12.91 -0.74
N GLY A 58 12.86 13.21 -0.78
CA GLY A 58 12.25 14.23 -1.63
C GLY A 58 11.75 13.75 -2.99
N ASP A 59 12.12 12.54 -3.44
CA ASP A 59 11.63 12.03 -4.72
C ASP A 59 10.13 11.70 -4.67
N ILE A 60 9.43 11.91 -5.78
CA ILE A 60 8.01 11.57 -5.95
C ILE A 60 7.90 10.23 -6.66
N LEU A 61 7.20 9.29 -6.02
CA LEU A 61 6.89 7.98 -6.54
C LEU A 61 5.45 7.94 -7.04
N ALA A 62 5.27 7.54 -8.30
CA ALA A 62 3.96 7.23 -8.86
C ALA A 62 3.61 5.76 -8.60
N PHE A 63 2.45 5.51 -8.01
CA PHE A 63 1.94 4.17 -7.73
C PHE A 63 0.69 3.88 -8.55
N ASP A 64 0.70 2.74 -9.22
CA ASP A 64 -0.46 2.16 -9.88
C ASP A 64 -0.87 0.87 -9.16
N LEU A 65 -2.00 0.92 -8.46
CA LEU A 65 -2.57 -0.22 -7.72
C LEU A 65 -3.73 -0.81 -8.51
N GLU A 66 -3.61 -2.07 -8.88
CA GLU A 66 -4.65 -2.85 -9.54
C GLU A 66 -4.80 -4.22 -8.91
N ILE A 67 -6.04 -4.70 -8.83
CA ILE A 67 -6.33 -6.06 -8.38
C ILE A 67 -6.24 -6.98 -9.58
N ASP A 68 -5.19 -7.79 -9.66
CA ASP A 68 -5.12 -8.89 -10.63
C ASP A 68 -6.04 -10.04 -10.18
N ARG A 69 -7.28 -10.02 -10.69
CA ARG A 69 -8.28 -11.05 -10.40
C ARG A 69 -7.87 -12.42 -10.94
N VAL A 70 -7.12 -12.48 -12.04
CA VAL A 70 -6.72 -13.75 -12.67
C VAL A 70 -5.63 -14.44 -11.84
N ALA A 71 -4.57 -13.72 -11.48
CA ALA A 71 -3.54 -14.24 -10.60
C ALA A 71 -4.10 -14.59 -9.22
N THR A 72 -4.99 -13.75 -8.67
CA THR A 72 -5.66 -14.02 -7.39
C THR A 72 -6.49 -15.32 -7.45
N GLN A 73 -7.24 -15.54 -8.53
CA GLN A 73 -8.02 -16.76 -8.72
C GLN A 73 -7.12 -18.00 -8.85
N ARG A 74 -6.04 -17.92 -9.63
CA ARG A 74 -5.05 -19.01 -9.75
C ARG A 74 -4.40 -19.36 -8.40
N GLN A 75 -4.10 -18.36 -7.59
CA GLN A 75 -3.56 -18.57 -6.23
C GLN A 75 -4.58 -19.29 -5.34
N ARG A 76 -5.87 -18.90 -5.40
CA ARG A 76 -6.95 -19.59 -4.67
C ARG A 76 -7.08 -21.05 -5.10
N GLU A 77 -7.07 -21.33 -6.39
CA GLU A 77 -7.14 -22.70 -6.93
C GLU A 77 -5.95 -23.54 -6.48
N ARG A 78 -4.74 -22.97 -6.51
CA ARG A 78 -3.53 -23.66 -6.02
C ARG A 78 -3.65 -24.02 -4.54
N ILE A 79 -4.13 -23.11 -3.71
CA ILE A 79 -4.31 -23.36 -2.26
C ILE A 79 -5.35 -24.46 -2.05
N ARG A 80 -6.49 -24.39 -2.75
CA ARG A 80 -7.53 -25.42 -2.69
C ARG A 80 -6.99 -26.80 -3.08
N GLY A 81 -6.23 -26.87 -4.18
CA GLY A 81 -5.59 -28.11 -4.60
C GLY A 81 -4.54 -28.65 -3.62
N LEU A 82 -3.92 -27.81 -2.79
CA LEU A 82 -3.04 -28.26 -1.71
C LEU A 82 -3.83 -28.80 -0.51
N LEU A 83 -4.94 -28.14 -0.15
CA LEU A 83 -5.86 -28.62 0.90
C LEU A 83 -6.46 -29.98 0.55
N ASP A 84 -6.94 -30.15 -0.67
CA ASP A 84 -7.53 -31.41 -1.14
C ASP A 84 -6.53 -32.57 -1.04
N LYS A 85 -5.24 -32.31 -1.34
CA LYS A 85 -4.16 -33.31 -1.20
C LYS A 85 -3.84 -33.67 0.25
N LEU A 86 -4.01 -32.73 1.18
CA LEU A 86 -3.79 -32.98 2.61
C LEU A 86 -4.92 -33.83 3.20
N ILE A 87 -6.17 -33.53 2.84
CA ILE A 87 -7.34 -34.30 3.29
C ILE A 87 -7.24 -35.75 2.81
N GLN A 88 -6.93 -35.97 1.52
CA GLN A 88 -6.77 -37.31 0.96
C GLN A 88 -5.63 -38.13 1.59
N LYS A 89 -4.66 -37.48 2.25
CA LYS A 89 -3.58 -38.15 2.97
C LYS A 89 -3.90 -38.41 4.45
N GLY A 90 -4.82 -37.66 5.05
CA GLY A 90 -5.27 -37.85 6.43
C GLY A 90 -6.34 -38.94 6.59
N ASP A 91 -7.10 -39.21 5.53
CA ASP A 91 -8.15 -40.25 5.49
C ASP A 91 -7.62 -41.65 5.11
N LYS A 92 -6.32 -41.92 5.27
CA LYS A 92 -5.70 -43.22 4.93
C LYS A 92 -4.94 -43.84 6.09
#